data_AF-A0A385SXJ7-F1
#
_entry.id   AF-A0A385SXJ7-F1
#
_cell.length_a   1.000
_cell.length_b   1.000
_cell.length_c   1.000
_cell.angle_alpha   90.00
_cell.angle_beta   90.00
_cell.angle_gamma   90.00
#
_symmetry.space_group_name_H-M   'P 1'
#
loop_
_entity.id
_entity.type
_entity.pdbx_description
1 polymer ?
#
loop_
_entity_poly.entity_id
_entity_poly.type
_entity_poly.pdbx_seq_one_letter_code
_entity_poly.pdbx_strand_id
1 'polypeptide(L)'
;MGSLLMEKNNELIETEHPRKSKGVKIEREAYAVAADLILKQIRQEEDATLATLIAEAEKTITTYPNVAWLVFHVKLDLEAKGFIRLMPSRLKKNVFVLRLTSKARQKGKSFDYYQ
;
A
#
# COMPACT_ATOMS: atom_id res chain seq x y z
N MET A 1 -2.95 -29.38 -29.83
CA MET A 1 -1.91 -28.51 -29.27
C MET A 1 -2.62 -27.36 -28.57
N GLY A 2 -3.03 -27.59 -27.32
CA GLY A 2 -3.91 -26.70 -26.58
C GLY A 2 -3.23 -25.38 -26.30
N SER A 3 -3.85 -24.29 -26.77
CA SER A 3 -3.62 -22.93 -26.32
C SER A 3 -4.03 -22.80 -24.85
N LEU A 4 -3.14 -23.19 -23.95
CA LEU A 4 -3.36 -23.18 -22.50
C LEU A 4 -2.32 -22.28 -21.82
N LEU A 5 -2.17 -21.05 -22.34
CA LEU A 5 -1.34 -19.98 -21.77
C LEU A 5 -2.06 -18.63 -21.80
N MET A 6 -3.38 -18.62 -21.60
CA MET A 6 -4.13 -17.38 -21.38
C MET A 6 -5.20 -17.63 -20.35
N GLU A 7 -4.81 -17.57 -19.07
CA GLU A 7 -5.65 -17.12 -17.96
C GLU A 7 -4.72 -16.97 -16.73
N LYS A 8 -3.79 -16.01 -16.82
CA LYS A 8 -3.37 -15.36 -15.57
C LYS A 8 -4.63 -14.65 -15.09
N ASN A 9 -5.36 -15.28 -14.16
CA ASN A 9 -6.48 -14.66 -13.45
C ASN A 9 -5.94 -13.42 -12.74
N ASN A 10 -5.96 -12.31 -13.47
CA ASN A 10 -5.50 -11.02 -13.01
C ASN A 10 -6.60 -10.44 -12.13
N GLU A 11 -6.77 -11.05 -10.95
CA GLU A 11 -7.87 -10.75 -10.05
C GLU A 11 -7.74 -9.30 -9.60
N LEU A 12 -8.68 -8.46 -10.04
CA LEU A 12 -8.72 -7.05 -9.69
C LEU A 12 -9.46 -6.90 -8.36
N ILE A 13 -8.91 -6.10 -7.46
CA ILE A 13 -9.57 -5.68 -6.24
C ILE A 13 -9.99 -4.21 -6.36
N GLU A 14 -11.17 -3.87 -5.84
CA GLU A 14 -11.63 -2.49 -5.72
C GLU A 14 -11.13 -1.93 -4.37
N THR A 15 -10.31 -0.89 -4.43
CA THR A 15 -9.79 -0.20 -3.23
C THR A 15 -10.82 0.79 -2.67
N GLU A 16 -10.62 1.21 -1.41
CA GLU A 16 -11.42 2.23 -0.75
C GLU A 16 -10.62 3.52 -0.56
N HIS A 17 -11.29 4.66 -0.59
CA HIS A 17 -10.71 5.94 -0.19
C HIS A 17 -11.07 6.25 1.27
N PRO A 18 -10.21 6.90 2.07
CA PRO A 18 -10.52 7.31 3.46
C PRO A 18 -11.77 8.20 3.62
N ARG A 19 -12.28 8.73 2.50
CA ARG A 19 -13.53 9.51 2.43
C ARG A 19 -14.77 8.63 2.27
N LYS A 20 -14.64 7.31 2.47
CA LYS A 20 -15.69 6.29 2.28
C LYS A 20 -16.28 6.28 0.87
N SER A 21 -15.47 6.62 -0.12
CA SER A 21 -15.81 6.51 -1.54
C SER A 21 -15.05 5.35 -2.16
N LYS A 22 -15.58 4.83 -3.28
CA LYS A 22 -14.85 3.86 -4.10
C LYS A 22 -13.51 4.43 -4.54
N GLY A 23 -12.48 3.59 -4.48
CA GLY A 23 -11.15 3.87 -4.99
C GLY A 23 -11.02 3.37 -6.43
N VAL A 24 -9.85 2.80 -6.71
CA VAL A 24 -9.47 2.30 -8.04
C VAL A 24 -9.37 0.77 -8.03
N LYS A 25 -9.45 0.17 -9.21
CA LYS A 25 -9.20 -1.27 -9.39
C LYS A 25 -7.71 -1.52 -9.58
N ILE A 26 -7.16 -2.44 -8.80
CA ILE A 26 -5.73 -2.80 -8.84
C ILE A 26 -5.62 -4.31 -8.91
N GLU A 27 -4.65 -4.81 -9.68
CA GLU A 27 -4.28 -6.22 -9.69
C GLU A 27 -3.89 -6.67 -8.28
N ARG A 28 -4.46 -7.78 -7.82
CA ARG A 28 -4.26 -8.31 -6.48
C ARG A 28 -2.77 -8.44 -6.13
N GLU A 29 -1.97 -8.97 -7.05
CA GLU A 29 -0.52 -9.15 -6.85
C GLU A 29 0.18 -7.80 -6.66
N ALA A 30 -0.10 -6.82 -7.54
CA ALA A 30 0.49 -5.49 -7.45
C ALA A 30 0.08 -4.77 -6.14
N TYR A 31 -1.18 -4.91 -5.74
CA TYR A 31 -1.64 -4.39 -4.46
C TYR A 31 -0.89 -5.03 -3.29
N ALA A 32 -0.78 -6.36 -3.25
CA ALA A 32 -0.16 -7.07 -2.14
C ALA A 32 1.32 -6.68 -1.97
N VAL A 33 2.06 -6.63 -3.08
CA VAL A 33 3.47 -6.20 -3.09
C VAL A 33 3.62 -4.77 -2.57
N ALA A 34 2.79 -3.84 -3.06
CA ALA A 34 2.84 -2.45 -2.62
C ALA A 34 2.43 -2.30 -1.15
N ALA A 35 1.40 -3.01 -0.70
CA ALA A 35 0.91 -2.94 0.67
C ALA A 35 1.95 -3.48 1.67
N ASP A 36 2.56 -4.62 1.36
CA ASP A 36 3.63 -5.20 2.17
C ASP A 36 4.84 -4.28 2.26
N LEU A 37 5.24 -3.68 1.14
CA LEU A 37 6.34 -2.71 1.11
C LEU A 37 6.04 -1.50 1.98
N ILE A 38 4.85 -0.90 1.83
CA ILE A 38 4.42 0.27 2.62
C ILE A 38 4.45 -0.05 4.12
N LEU A 39 3.84 -1.17 4.53
CA LEU A 39 3.73 -1.53 5.93
C LEU A 39 5.08 -1.91 6.53
N LYS A 40 5.96 -2.56 5.76
CA LYS A 40 7.34 -2.85 6.16
C LYS A 40 8.13 -1.56 6.34
N GLN A 41 8.04 -0.62 5.41
CA GLN A 41 8.77 0.64 5.48
C GLN A 41 8.32 1.49 6.67
N ILE A 42 7.02 1.63 6.90
CA ILE A 42 6.49 2.36 8.07
C ILE A 42 6.92 1.70 9.40
N ARG A 43 7.17 0.39 9.39
CA ARG A 43 7.67 -0.32 10.58
C ARG A 43 9.15 -0.06 10.84
N GLN A 44 9.95 0.10 9.78
CA GLN A 44 11.40 0.24 9.84
C GLN A 44 11.85 1.70 9.97
N GLU A 45 11.16 2.63 9.30
CA GLU A 45 11.47 4.05 9.32
C GLU A 45 10.71 4.78 10.42
N GLU A 46 11.41 5.65 11.14
CA GLU A 46 10.77 6.53 12.12
C GLU A 46 9.94 7.65 11.44
N ASP A 47 10.38 8.15 10.29
CA ASP A 47 9.75 9.23 9.53
C ASP A 47 9.35 8.78 8.12
N ALA A 48 8.53 7.72 8.02
CA ALA A 48 8.00 7.27 6.73
C ALA A 48 7.07 8.34 6.12
N THR A 49 7.41 8.85 4.94
CA THR A 49 6.60 9.82 4.18
C THR A 49 6.15 9.19 2.87
N LEU A 50 5.15 9.77 2.21
CA LEU A 50 4.75 9.30 0.88
C LEU A 50 5.94 9.31 -0.11
N ALA A 51 6.80 10.32 -0.04
CA ALA A 51 7.97 10.42 -0.89
C ALA A 51 8.97 9.28 -0.64
N THR A 52 9.25 8.93 0.63
CA THR A 52 10.17 7.81 0.94
C THR A 52 9.58 6.47 0.52
N LEU A 53 8.27 6.29 0.68
CA LEU A 53 7.57 5.09 0.21
C LEU A 53 7.64 4.93 -1.31
N ILE A 54 7.41 6.00 -2.07
CA ILE A 54 7.49 5.97 -3.54
C ILE A 54 8.93 5.67 -3.97
N ALA A 55 9.92 6.36 -3.40
CA ALA A 55 11.32 6.16 -3.77
C ALA A 55 11.80 4.72 -3.49
N GLU A 56 11.32 4.09 -2.42
CA GLU A 56 11.66 2.70 -2.12
C GLU A 56 10.89 1.70 -3.01
N ALA A 57 9.63 2.00 -3.31
CA ALA A 57 8.83 1.20 -4.22
C ALA A 57 9.38 1.24 -5.65
N GLU A 58 9.87 2.37 -6.14
CA GLU A 58 10.45 2.49 -7.49
C GLU A 58 11.73 1.65 -7.65
N LYS A 59 12.49 1.43 -6.56
CA LYS A 59 13.65 0.52 -6.58
C LYS A 59 13.25 -0.95 -6.60
N THR A 60 12.11 -1.28 -5.96
CA THR A 60 11.70 -2.67 -5.71
C THR A 60 10.76 -3.19 -6.80
N ILE A 61 9.83 -2.34 -7.25
CA ILE A 61 8.77 -2.67 -8.21
C ILE A 61 9.15 -2.08 -9.57
N THR A 62 9.81 -2.86 -10.41
CA THR A 62 10.22 -2.43 -11.77
C THR A 62 9.19 -2.79 -12.84
N THR A 63 8.24 -3.68 -12.52
CA THR A 63 7.31 -4.26 -13.50
C THR A 63 6.01 -3.46 -13.64
N TYR A 64 5.71 -2.54 -12.71
CA TYR A 64 4.45 -1.79 -12.73
C TYR A 64 4.62 -0.43 -13.44
N PRO A 65 3.75 -0.06 -14.40
CA PRO A 65 3.95 1.13 -15.24
C PRO A 65 4.02 2.45 -14.48
N ASN A 66 3.24 2.60 -13.41
CA ASN A 66 3.21 3.80 -12.58
C ASN A 66 3.21 3.43 -11.10
N VAL A 67 4.42 3.23 -10.58
CA VAL A 67 4.64 2.82 -9.18
C VAL A 67 4.15 3.89 -8.20
N ALA A 68 4.38 5.17 -8.50
CA ALA A 68 3.92 6.27 -7.66
C ALA A 68 2.38 6.27 -7.50
N TRP A 69 1.65 6.05 -8.59
CA TRP A 69 0.20 5.92 -8.58
C TRP A 69 -0.25 4.69 -7.78
N LEU A 70 0.39 3.54 -7.98
CA LEU A 70 0.10 2.31 -7.25
C LEU A 70 0.25 2.53 -5.74
N VAL A 71 1.42 3.03 -5.32
CA VAL A 71 1.72 3.30 -3.90
C VAL A 71 0.74 4.29 -3.30
N PHE A 72 0.40 5.35 -4.03
CA PHE A 72 -0.54 6.36 -3.56
C PHE A 72 -1.94 5.77 -3.30
N HIS A 73 -2.47 4.99 -4.24
CA HIS A 73 -3.80 4.40 -4.09
C HIS A 73 -3.84 3.29 -3.03
N VAL A 74 -2.80 2.46 -2.95
CA VAL A 74 -2.68 1.45 -1.89
C VAL A 74 -2.54 2.12 -0.52
N LYS A 75 -1.78 3.21 -0.40
CA LYS A 75 -1.70 4.02 0.83
C LYS A 75 -3.09 4.50 1.26
N LEU A 76 -3.89 5.03 0.33
CA LEU A 76 -5.23 5.51 0.65
C LEU A 76 -6.13 4.38 1.15
N ASP A 77 -6.06 3.20 0.52
CA ASP A 77 -6.81 2.02 0.96
C ASP A 77 -6.40 1.56 2.36
N LEU A 78 -5.09 1.52 2.63
CA LEU A 78 -4.58 1.17 3.96
C LEU A 78 -4.99 2.18 5.04
N GLU A 79 -5.13 3.46 4.69
CA GLU A 79 -5.70 4.48 5.59
C GLU A 79 -7.20 4.27 5.79
N ALA A 80 -7.97 3.99 4.73
CA ALA A 80 -9.40 3.73 4.80
C ALA A 80 -9.71 2.52 5.69
N LYS A 81 -8.93 1.44 5.54
CA LYS A 81 -9.00 0.23 6.35
C LYS A 81 -8.42 0.42 7.76
N GLY A 82 -7.81 1.57 8.04
CA GLY A 82 -7.29 1.92 9.36
C GLY A 82 -6.03 1.15 9.76
N PHE A 83 -5.23 0.66 8.81
CA PHE A 83 -3.93 0.04 9.07
C PHE A 83 -2.83 1.08 9.31
N ILE A 84 -2.91 2.21 8.61
CA ILE A 84 -1.97 3.32 8.73
C ILE A 84 -2.73 4.61 8.99
N ARG A 85 -2.04 5.60 9.55
CA ARG A 85 -2.57 6.95 9.73
C ARG A 85 -1.51 7.99 9.47
N LEU A 86 -1.92 9.12 8.91
CA LEU A 86 -1.08 10.30 8.75
C LEU A 86 -1.03 11.08 10.07
N MET A 87 0.17 11.43 10.52
CA MET A 87 0.40 12.21 11.74
C MET A 87 1.43 13.31 11.50
N PRO A 88 1.37 14.45 12.21
CA PRO A 88 2.47 15.40 12.19
C PRO A 88 3.76 14.74 12.74
N SER A 89 4.89 14.98 12.08
CA SER A 89 6.19 14.54 12.57
C SER A 89 6.51 15.22 13.90
N ARG A 90 7.14 14.46 14.79
CA ARG A 90 7.63 14.98 16.08
C ARG A 90 8.97 15.69 15.94
N LEU A 91 9.72 15.39 14.88
CA LEU A 91 11.08 15.87 14.66
C LEU A 91 11.13 17.05 13.69
N LYS A 92 10.27 17.05 12.69
CA LYS A 92 10.29 18.04 11.59
C LYS A 92 9.00 18.86 11.57
N LYS A 93 9.14 20.19 11.55
CA LYS A 93 8.01 21.11 11.39
C LYS A 93 7.39 20.95 9.99
N ASN A 94 6.07 21.03 9.90
CA ASN A 94 5.30 20.97 8.65
C ASN A 94 5.47 19.67 7.83
N VAL A 95 5.97 18.60 8.45
CA VAL A 95 6.08 17.29 7.81
C VAL A 95 5.03 16.36 8.39
N PHE A 96 4.33 15.64 7.52
CA PHE A 96 3.44 14.57 7.93
C PHE A 96 4.08 13.22 7.61
N VAL A 97 4.00 12.31 8.58
CA VAL A 97 4.56 10.97 8.52
C VAL A 97 3.46 9.95 8.71
N LEU A 98 3.61 8.80 8.06
CA LEU A 98 2.74 7.67 8.19
C LEU A 98 3.18 6.82 9.37
N ARG A 99 2.21 6.34 10.15
CA ARG A 99 2.45 5.47 11.31
C ARG A 99 1.45 4.32 11.30
N LEU A 100 1.92 3.13 11.72
CA LEU A 100 1.05 1.97 11.92
C LEU A 100 0.07 2.23 13.06
N THR A 101 -1.17 1.80 12.87
CA THR A 101 -2.19 1.77 13.92
C THR A 101 -2.07 0.51 14.79
N SER A 102 -2.80 0.45 15.89
CA SER A 102 -2.92 -0.76 16.73
C SER A 102 -3.47 -1.96 15.93
N LYS A 103 -4.43 -1.71 15.02
CA LYS A 103 -5.02 -2.72 14.12
C LYS A 103 -3.95 -3.40 13.26
N ALA A 104 -2.99 -2.64 12.71
CA ALA A 104 -1.89 -3.19 11.92
C ALA A 104 -0.85 -3.97 12.75
N ARG A 105 -0.70 -3.66 14.04
CA ARG A 105 0.26 -4.35 14.93
C ARG A 105 -0.23 -5.72 15.41
N GLN A 106 -1.54 -5.91 15.53
CA GLN A 106 -2.13 -7.16 16.04
C GLN A 106 -2.14 -8.29 14.99
N LYS A 107 -2.19 -7.99 13.69
CA LYS A 107 -2.26 -8.98 12.59
C LYS A 107 -0.89 -9.46 12.07
N GLY A 108 0.10 -9.63 12.95
CA GLY A 108 1.52 -9.81 12.61
C GLY A 108 1.97 -11.10 11.88
N LYS A 109 1.12 -11.86 11.18
CA LYS A 109 1.56 -13.11 10.50
C LYS A 109 1.09 -13.36 9.06
N SER A 110 0.11 -12.63 8.55
CA SER A 110 -0.24 -12.62 7.12
C SER A 110 -1.34 -11.57 6.99
N PHE A 111 -1.11 -10.52 6.21
CA PHE A 111 -2.16 -9.54 5.97
C PHE A 111 -3.16 -10.17 5.00
N ASP A 112 -4.28 -10.65 5.54
CA ASP A 112 -5.46 -10.84 4.72
C ASP A 112 -6.03 -9.45 4.40
N TYR A 113 -5.58 -8.90 3.26
CA TYR A 113 -5.96 -7.58 2.76
C TYR A 113 -7.38 -7.54 2.20
N TYR A 114 -8.07 -8.70 2.18
CA TYR A 114 -9.26 -8.95 1.40
C TYR A 114 -10.55 -9.05 2.24
N GLN A 115 -10.46 -8.86 3.56
CA GLN A 115 -11.61 -8.80 4.49
C GLN A 115 -12.13 -7.38 4.71
#